data_AF-A0A538CYW0-F1
#
_entry.id   AF-A0A538CYW0-F1
#
_cell.length_a   1.000
_cell.length_b   1.000
_cell.length_c   1.000
_cell.angle_alpha   90.00
_cell.angle_beta   90.00
_cell.angle_gamma   90.00
#
_symmetry.space_group_name_H-M   'P 1'
#
loop_
_entity.id
_entity.type
_entity.pdbx_description
1 polymer ?
#
loop_
_entity_poly.entity_id
_entity_poly.type
_entity_poly.pdbx_seq_one_letter_code
_entity_poly.pdbx_strand_id
1 'polypeptide(L)'
;MTSSSRIAALPAAAMATFALAGCGGDTATLATFTGTWQGHGRTLKVTPTGNAEEWISLGLGHFVIALRFQLSRPRGTARDALATTTVTAVRLGNTSAFTAAHPPPRVGESRKIRLRDGVITERLTGAHYCSPTARHWTSAQWLDAGCGA
;
A
#
# COMPACT_ATOMS: atom_id res chain seq x y z
N MET A 1 63.50 34.67 28.10
CA MET A 1 62.41 34.55 29.10
C MET A 1 61.25 35.39 28.54
N THR A 2 60.25 34.75 27.91
CA THR A 2 58.98 34.27 28.51
C THR A 2 58.07 35.42 28.99
N SER A 3 56.79 35.51 28.61
CA SER A 3 55.93 34.56 27.88
C SER A 3 54.90 35.26 26.98
N SER A 4 54.36 34.55 25.99
CA SER A 4 53.15 34.97 25.28
C SER A 4 51.89 34.62 26.07
N SER A 5 50.82 35.40 25.90
CA SER A 5 49.46 35.03 26.30
C SER A 5 48.48 35.40 25.18
N ARG A 6 48.06 34.40 24.40
CA ARG A 6 46.94 34.52 23.45
C ARG A 6 45.65 34.24 24.22
N ILE A 7 44.77 35.23 24.35
CA ILE A 7 43.43 34.98 24.90
C ILE A 7 42.67 34.11 23.91
N ALA A 8 42.18 32.96 24.37
CA ALA A 8 41.51 31.99 23.51
C ALA A 8 40.11 32.48 23.12
N ALA A 9 39.76 32.37 21.84
CA ALA A 9 38.39 32.54 21.40
C ALA A 9 37.55 31.34 21.87
N LEU A 10 36.51 31.60 22.65
CA LEU A 10 35.50 30.59 23.00
C LEU A 10 34.50 30.48 21.84
N PRO A 11 34.40 29.33 21.15
CA PRO A 11 33.33 29.12 20.18
C PRO A 11 32.00 28.98 20.94
N ALA A 12 31.09 29.93 20.76
CA ALA A 12 29.74 29.83 21.29
C ALA A 12 29.01 28.68 20.58
N ALA A 13 28.95 27.52 21.24
CA ALA A 13 28.27 26.34 20.73
C ALA A 13 26.75 26.54 20.75
N ALA A 14 26.24 27.25 19.74
CA ALA A 14 24.81 27.39 19.50
C ALA A 14 24.22 26.02 19.19
N MET A 15 23.66 25.36 20.21
CA MET A 15 22.96 24.09 20.04
C MET A 15 21.68 24.32 19.26
N ALA A 16 21.78 24.19 17.93
CA ALA A 16 20.66 24.16 17.03
C ALA A 16 19.83 22.89 17.32
N THR A 17 18.89 23.01 18.25
CA THR A 17 17.84 22.03 18.48
C THR A 17 16.93 22.02 17.26
N PHE A 18 17.34 21.24 16.25
CA PHE A 18 16.48 20.81 15.16
C PHE A 18 15.35 19.96 15.75
N ALA A 19 14.32 20.66 16.22
CA ALA A 19 13.02 20.08 16.50
C ALA A 19 12.51 19.52 15.16
N LEU A 20 12.75 18.22 14.96
CA LEU A 20 12.08 17.42 13.95
C LEU A 20 10.61 17.32 14.36
N ALA A 21 9.88 18.41 14.12
CA ALA A 21 8.45 18.41 13.88
C ALA A 21 8.24 17.62 12.58
N GLY A 22 8.39 16.30 12.68
CA GLY A 22 8.17 15.39 11.57
C GLY A 22 6.77 15.62 11.05
N CYS A 23 6.63 15.71 9.72
CA CYS A 23 5.36 15.95 9.06
C CYS A 23 4.42 14.75 9.27
N GLY A 24 3.78 14.72 10.45
CA GLY A 24 2.87 13.69 10.91
C GLY A 24 1.54 13.75 10.17
N GLY A 25 1.56 13.41 8.88
CA GLY A 25 0.36 13.17 8.11
C GLY A 25 -0.46 12.05 8.77
N ASP A 26 -1.78 12.20 8.72
CA ASP A 26 -2.74 11.46 9.56
C ASP A 26 -2.42 9.97 9.69
N THR A 27 -2.43 9.46 10.92
CA THR A 27 -2.17 8.05 11.22
C THR A 27 -3.07 7.14 10.40
N ALA A 28 -2.49 6.13 9.74
CA ALA A 28 -3.24 5.21 8.90
C ALA A 28 -4.33 4.48 9.69
N THR A 29 -5.55 4.48 9.15
CA THR A 29 -6.71 3.76 9.67
C THR A 29 -7.19 2.72 8.65
N LEU A 30 -8.29 2.00 8.95
CA LEU A 30 -8.95 1.17 7.93
C LEU A 30 -9.60 2.04 6.84
N ALA A 31 -10.07 3.25 7.20
CA ALA A 31 -10.64 4.20 6.25
C ALA A 31 -9.61 4.68 5.20
N THR A 32 -8.32 4.71 5.54
CA THR A 32 -7.22 5.04 4.60
C THR A 32 -7.22 4.17 3.34
N PHE A 33 -7.69 2.92 3.41
CA PHE A 33 -7.74 1.99 2.27
C PHE A 33 -9.08 2.04 1.50
N THR A 34 -10.06 2.84 1.95
CA THR A 34 -11.44 2.84 1.43
C THR A 34 -11.52 3.35 0.00
N GLY A 35 -12.30 2.65 -0.84
CA GLY A 35 -12.54 3.04 -2.22
C GLY A 35 -12.82 1.86 -3.14
N THR A 36 -12.95 2.14 -4.44
CA THR A 36 -13.00 1.14 -5.52
C THR A 36 -11.77 1.32 -6.40
N TRP A 37 -10.73 0.55 -6.13
CA TRP A 37 -9.41 0.59 -6.77
C TRP A 37 -9.41 -0.31 -8.02
N GLN A 38 -8.66 0.07 -9.06
CA GLN A 38 -8.71 -0.60 -10.37
C GLN A 38 -7.33 -0.95 -10.93
N GLY A 39 -7.27 -2.02 -11.71
CA GLY A 39 -6.14 -2.42 -12.55
C GLY A 39 -6.62 -3.21 -13.77
N HIS A 40 -5.72 -3.64 -14.65
CA HIS A 40 -6.10 -4.38 -15.85
C HIS A 40 -6.83 -5.68 -15.49
N GLY A 41 -8.06 -5.84 -16.00
CA GLY A 41 -8.92 -7.00 -15.71
C GLY A 41 -9.38 -7.16 -14.25
N ARG A 42 -9.08 -6.20 -13.35
CA ARG A 42 -9.24 -6.37 -11.89
C ARG A 42 -9.78 -5.15 -11.15
N THR A 43 -10.51 -5.43 -10.07
CA THR A 43 -11.10 -4.43 -9.17
C THR A 43 -10.92 -4.87 -7.72
N LEU A 44 -10.62 -3.91 -6.84
CA LEU A 44 -10.58 -4.08 -5.39
C LEU A 44 -11.46 -3.02 -4.73
N LYS A 45 -12.53 -3.44 -4.06
CA LYS A 45 -13.43 -2.57 -3.29
C LYS A 45 -13.14 -2.74 -1.80
N VAL A 46 -12.99 -1.64 -1.05
CA VAL A 46 -12.71 -1.65 0.39
C VAL A 46 -13.65 -0.69 1.12
N THR A 47 -14.23 -1.13 2.23
CA THR A 47 -15.13 -0.32 3.09
C THR A 47 -14.35 0.43 4.19
N PRO A 48 -14.96 1.46 4.84
CA PRO A 48 -14.39 2.12 6.02
C PRO A 48 -14.06 1.17 7.18
N THR A 49 -14.79 0.05 7.30
CA THR A 49 -14.57 -1.00 8.28
C THR A 49 -13.51 -2.03 7.86
N GLY A 50 -12.81 -1.81 6.75
CA GLY A 50 -11.77 -2.69 6.24
C GLY A 50 -12.28 -4.01 5.67
N ASN A 51 -13.58 -4.15 5.39
CA ASN A 51 -14.06 -5.27 4.58
C ASN A 51 -13.66 -5.02 3.13
N ALA A 52 -13.02 -6.00 2.49
CA ALA A 52 -12.59 -5.90 1.11
C ALA A 52 -13.14 -7.03 0.25
N GLU A 53 -13.39 -6.70 -1.01
CA GLU A 53 -13.83 -7.59 -2.08
C GLU A 53 -12.95 -7.35 -3.30
N GLU A 54 -12.29 -8.41 -3.76
CA GLU A 54 -11.41 -8.43 -4.92
C GLU A 54 -12.08 -9.25 -6.04
N TRP A 55 -11.89 -8.81 -7.28
CA TRP A 55 -12.28 -9.51 -8.49
C TRP A 55 -11.16 -9.43 -9.52
N ILE A 56 -10.78 -10.56 -10.11
CA ILE A 56 -9.76 -10.66 -11.16
C ILE A 56 -10.30 -11.47 -12.35
N SER A 57 -10.01 -10.99 -13.56
CA SER A 57 -10.32 -11.62 -14.84
C SER A 57 -9.19 -11.39 -15.85
N LEU A 58 -9.04 -12.26 -16.84
CA LEU A 58 -8.03 -12.15 -17.93
C LEU A 58 -8.47 -11.20 -19.07
N GLY A 59 -9.31 -10.21 -18.77
CA GLY A 59 -10.09 -9.49 -19.78
C GLY A 59 -11.19 -10.38 -20.40
N LEU A 60 -11.96 -9.78 -21.33
CA LEU A 60 -13.02 -10.43 -22.13
C LEU A 60 -14.02 -11.32 -21.34
N GLY A 61 -14.23 -11.04 -20.05
CA GLY A 61 -15.15 -11.79 -19.19
C GLY A 61 -14.60 -13.08 -18.57
N HIS A 62 -13.34 -13.45 -18.84
CA HIS A 62 -12.73 -14.67 -18.29
C HIS A 62 -12.37 -14.50 -16.80
N PHE A 63 -13.36 -14.74 -15.94
CA PHE A 63 -13.23 -14.71 -14.48
C PHE A 63 -12.16 -15.71 -13.96
N VAL A 64 -11.23 -15.24 -13.12
CA VAL A 64 -10.14 -16.03 -12.52
C VAL A 64 -10.41 -16.31 -11.05
N ILE A 65 -10.63 -15.26 -10.26
CA ILE A 65 -10.82 -15.37 -8.82
C ILE A 65 -11.58 -14.17 -8.28
N ALA A 66 -12.38 -14.40 -7.24
CA ALA A 66 -12.88 -13.37 -6.36
C ALA A 66 -12.52 -13.73 -4.92
N LEU A 67 -11.92 -12.79 -4.20
CA LEU A 67 -11.61 -12.92 -2.78
C LEU A 67 -12.48 -11.97 -1.96
N ARG A 68 -12.80 -12.38 -0.74
CA ARG A 68 -13.17 -11.44 0.32
C ARG A 68 -12.14 -11.55 1.42
N PHE A 69 -11.70 -10.41 1.94
CA PHE A 69 -10.74 -10.36 3.04
C PHE A 69 -11.02 -9.19 3.99
N GLN A 70 -10.67 -9.37 5.26
CA GLN A 70 -10.76 -8.32 6.28
C GLN A 70 -9.38 -7.69 6.48
N LEU A 71 -9.32 -6.36 6.46
CA LEU A 71 -8.14 -5.59 6.84
C LEU A 71 -8.10 -5.43 8.38
N SER A 72 -6.91 -5.60 8.97
CA SER A 72 -6.68 -5.40 10.40
C SER A 72 -5.31 -4.78 10.68
N ARG A 73 -5.21 -4.08 11.82
CA ARG A 73 -3.97 -3.49 12.35
C ARG A 73 -3.28 -2.57 11.32
N PRO A 74 -3.94 -1.47 10.88
CA PRO A 74 -3.31 -0.46 10.04
C PRO A 74 -2.14 0.21 10.79
N ARG A 75 -1.12 0.63 10.03
CA ARG A 75 0.11 1.27 10.50
C ARG A 75 0.63 2.22 9.43
N GLY A 76 1.44 3.21 9.80
CA GLY A 76 1.96 4.23 8.87
C GLY A 76 1.07 5.47 8.83
N THR A 77 1.09 6.18 7.70
CA THR A 77 0.35 7.44 7.48
C THR A 77 -0.66 7.30 6.35
N ALA A 78 -1.54 8.28 6.17
CA ALA A 78 -2.52 8.32 5.09
C ALA A 78 -1.92 8.24 3.65
N ARG A 79 -0.60 8.44 3.47
CA ARG A 79 0.09 8.33 2.17
C ARG A 79 0.99 7.11 2.02
N ASP A 80 1.41 6.50 3.13
CA ASP A 80 2.16 5.24 3.15
C ASP A 80 1.66 4.39 4.33
N ALA A 81 0.70 3.52 4.05
CA ALA A 81 -0.04 2.72 5.01
C ALA A 81 0.17 1.22 4.79
N LEU A 82 0.26 0.46 5.88
CA LEU A 82 0.34 -0.99 5.86
C LEU A 82 -0.75 -1.60 6.74
N ALA A 83 -1.54 -2.52 6.19
CA ALA A 83 -2.50 -3.33 6.95
C ALA A 83 -2.24 -4.82 6.76
N THR A 84 -2.89 -5.65 7.58
CA THR A 84 -2.92 -7.11 7.41
C THR A 84 -4.22 -7.49 6.75
N THR A 85 -4.17 -8.17 5.60
CA THR A 85 -5.35 -8.83 5.02
C THR A 85 -5.47 -10.23 5.60
N THR A 86 -6.69 -10.68 5.85
CA THR A 86 -7.03 -12.07 6.21
C THR A 86 -8.22 -12.51 5.36
N VAL A 87 -8.04 -13.57 4.57
CA VAL A 87 -9.06 -14.08 3.63
C VAL A 87 -10.23 -14.69 4.39
N THR A 88 -11.44 -14.25 4.05
CA THR A 88 -12.71 -14.70 4.64
C THR A 88 -13.56 -15.50 3.66
N ALA A 89 -13.42 -15.29 2.35
CA ALA A 89 -14.01 -16.15 1.32
C ALA A 89 -13.15 -16.18 0.05
N VAL A 90 -13.25 -17.29 -0.69
CA VAL A 90 -12.58 -17.53 -1.97
C VAL A 90 -13.60 -18.11 -2.94
N ARG A 91 -13.66 -17.59 -4.17
CA ARG A 91 -14.38 -18.22 -5.29
C ARG A 91 -13.45 -18.27 -6.49
N LEU A 92 -13.16 -19.48 -6.97
CA LEU A 92 -12.31 -19.70 -8.13
C LEU A 92 -13.13 -19.73 -9.42
N GLY A 93 -12.53 -19.28 -10.51
CA GLY A 93 -13.03 -19.35 -11.87
C GLY A 93 -12.08 -20.19 -12.72
N ASN A 94 -11.39 -19.57 -13.67
CA ASN A 94 -10.33 -20.22 -14.42
C ASN A 94 -9.17 -20.65 -13.49
N THR A 95 -9.07 -21.96 -13.24
CA THR A 95 -8.02 -22.53 -12.39
C THR A 95 -6.66 -22.67 -13.07
N SER A 96 -6.56 -22.52 -14.40
CA SER A 96 -5.26 -22.60 -15.11
C SER A 96 -4.33 -21.41 -14.82
N ALA A 97 -4.82 -20.36 -14.17
CA ALA A 97 -4.01 -19.24 -13.69
C ALA A 97 -3.15 -19.59 -12.45
N PHE A 98 -3.35 -20.76 -11.83
CA PHE A 98 -2.64 -21.16 -10.62
C PHE A 98 -1.66 -22.31 -10.87
N THR A 99 -0.60 -22.37 -10.07
CA THR A 99 0.46 -23.38 -10.16
C THR A 99 0.86 -23.88 -8.77
N ALA A 100 1.72 -24.90 -8.68
CA ALA A 100 2.27 -25.33 -7.39
C ALA A 100 3.12 -24.26 -6.70
N ALA A 101 3.80 -23.39 -7.48
CA ALA A 101 4.57 -22.25 -6.96
C ALA A 101 3.67 -21.04 -6.61
N HIS A 102 2.57 -20.85 -7.34
CA HIS A 102 1.59 -19.79 -7.15
C HIS A 102 0.18 -20.40 -6.98
N PRO A 103 -0.11 -21.03 -5.82
CA PRO A 103 -1.40 -21.63 -5.55
C PRO A 103 -2.49 -20.56 -5.32
N PRO A 104 -3.78 -20.89 -5.48
CA PRO A 104 -4.85 -19.96 -5.15
C PRO A 104 -4.86 -19.66 -3.63
N PRO A 105 -5.10 -18.41 -3.22
CA PRO A 105 -5.23 -18.03 -1.82
C PRO A 105 -6.34 -18.80 -1.08
N ARG A 106 -6.17 -19.00 0.23
CA ARG A 106 -7.05 -19.86 1.04
C ARG A 106 -7.75 -19.08 2.16
N VAL A 107 -8.94 -19.51 2.58
CA VAL A 107 -9.62 -18.91 3.75
C VAL A 107 -8.75 -19.04 5.01
N GLY A 108 -8.70 -17.99 5.83
CA GLY A 108 -7.79 -17.85 6.98
C GLY A 108 -6.38 -17.38 6.62
N GLU A 109 -5.98 -17.48 5.34
CA GLU A 109 -4.68 -17.01 4.90
C GLU A 109 -4.52 -15.51 5.14
N SER A 110 -3.36 -15.11 5.66
CA SER A 110 -3.08 -13.73 6.00
C SER A 110 -1.82 -13.22 5.30
N ARG A 111 -1.88 -11.97 4.83
CA ARG A 111 -0.81 -11.27 4.10
C ARG A 111 -0.77 -9.79 4.48
N LYS A 112 0.08 -9.03 3.80
CA LYS A 112 0.21 -7.58 3.96
C LYS A 112 -0.25 -6.87 2.70
N ILE A 113 -1.11 -5.89 2.90
CA ILE A 113 -1.53 -4.92 1.88
C ILE A 113 -0.85 -3.59 2.21
N ARG A 114 -0.27 -2.94 1.21
CA ARG A 114 0.34 -1.62 1.33
C ARG A 114 -0.42 -0.66 0.44
N LEU A 115 -0.81 0.48 0.97
CA LEU A 115 -1.16 1.66 0.20
C LEU A 115 0.05 2.58 0.21
N ARG A 116 0.51 3.02 -0.96
CA ARG A 116 1.56 4.02 -1.09
C ARG A 116 1.29 4.91 -2.30
N ASP A 117 1.37 6.22 -2.11
CA ASP A 117 1.37 7.22 -3.19
C ASP A 117 0.21 7.10 -4.21
N GLY A 118 -0.95 6.58 -3.78
CA GLY A 118 -2.14 6.37 -4.63
C GLY A 118 -2.29 4.97 -5.25
N VAL A 119 -1.35 4.05 -4.97
CA VAL A 119 -1.40 2.64 -5.37
C VAL A 119 -1.63 1.75 -4.15
N ILE A 120 -2.48 0.72 -4.28
CA ILE A 120 -2.50 -0.44 -3.40
C ILE A 120 -1.72 -1.58 -4.06
N THR A 121 -0.73 -2.13 -3.35
CA THR A 121 -0.13 -3.44 -3.65
C THR A 121 -0.60 -4.43 -2.60
N GLU A 122 -1.23 -5.52 -3.02
CA GLU A 122 -1.62 -6.62 -2.16
C GLU A 122 -0.69 -7.85 -2.39
N ARG A 123 -0.78 -8.92 -1.57
CA ARG A 123 0.18 -10.06 -1.57
C ARG A 123 -0.44 -11.46 -1.45
N LEU A 124 -1.74 -11.60 -1.68
CA LEU A 124 -2.47 -12.86 -1.84
C LEU A 124 -2.41 -13.32 -3.29
N THR A 125 -2.86 -12.45 -4.21
CA THR A 125 -2.74 -12.58 -5.67
C THR A 125 -1.52 -11.84 -6.22
N GLY A 126 -0.96 -10.89 -5.45
CA GLY A 126 0.20 -10.08 -5.84
C GLY A 126 -0.17 -8.85 -6.67
N ALA A 127 -1.46 -8.52 -6.73
CA ALA A 127 -1.98 -7.52 -7.65
C ALA A 127 -1.75 -6.06 -7.19
N HIS A 128 -1.59 -5.19 -8.18
CA HIS A 128 -1.50 -3.74 -8.04
C HIS A 128 -2.82 -3.07 -8.48
N TYR A 129 -3.30 -2.12 -7.69
CA TYR A 129 -4.54 -1.37 -7.95
C TYR A 129 -4.33 0.13 -7.74
N CYS A 130 -4.67 0.93 -8.74
CA CYS A 130 -4.58 2.38 -8.69
C CYS A 130 -5.88 2.99 -8.16
N SER A 131 -5.77 4.12 -7.45
CA SER A 131 -6.95 4.88 -7.00
C SER A 131 -7.69 5.52 -8.17
N PRO A 132 -9.03 5.48 -8.22
CA PRO A 132 -9.82 6.28 -9.18
C PRO A 132 -9.75 7.78 -8.88
N THR A 133 -9.25 8.19 -7.70
CA THR A 133 -8.99 9.61 -7.39
C THR A 133 -7.65 10.11 -7.94
N ALA A 134 -6.84 9.24 -8.56
CA ALA A 134 -5.65 9.60 -9.33
C ALA A 134 -6.00 10.26 -10.69
N ARG A 135 -6.96 11.21 -10.70
CA ARG A 135 -7.55 11.85 -11.90
C ARG A 135 -6.57 12.65 -12.77
N HIS A 136 -5.32 12.75 -12.32
CA HIS A 136 -4.22 13.50 -12.93
C HIS A 136 -3.12 12.57 -13.48
N TRP A 137 -3.34 11.25 -13.46
CA TRP A 137 -2.38 10.27 -13.97
C TRP A 137 -2.60 10.01 -15.46
N THR A 138 -1.50 10.03 -16.20
CA THR A 138 -1.45 9.58 -17.60
C THR A 138 -1.48 8.05 -17.69
N SER A 139 -1.81 7.51 -18.86
CA SER A 139 -1.74 6.06 -19.12
C SER A 139 -0.34 5.48 -18.87
N ALA A 140 0.72 6.27 -19.09
CA ALA A 140 2.10 5.87 -18.78
C ALA A 140 2.29 5.67 -17.26
N GLN A 141 1.92 6.65 -16.43
CA GLN A 141 2.01 6.54 -14.97
C GLN A 141 1.16 5.38 -14.41
N TRP A 142 0.04 5.06 -15.06
CA TRP A 142 -0.80 3.90 -14.71
C TRP A 142 -0.16 2.55 -15.08
N LEU A 143 0.63 2.50 -16.15
CA LEU A 143 1.46 1.34 -16.52
C LEU A 143 2.67 1.21 -15.58
N ASP A 144 3.40 2.32 -15.33
CA ASP A 144 4.59 2.37 -14.46
C ASP A 144 4.27 1.96 -13.02
N ALA A 145 3.06 2.26 -12.53
CA ALA A 145 2.56 1.84 -11.22
C ALA A 145 2.21 0.32 -11.13
N GLY A 146 2.28 -0.40 -12.24
CA GLY A 146 1.87 -1.81 -12.35
C GLY A 146 0.35 -2.02 -12.45
N CYS A 147 -0.44 -0.96 -12.64
CA CYS A 147 -1.90 -1.08 -12.72
C CYS A 147 -2.37 -1.54 -14.11
N GLY A 148 -1.60 -1.28 -15.17
CA GLY A 148 -1.93 -1.67 -16.55
C GLY A 148 -1.43 -3.04 -17.02
N ALA A 149 -0.61 -3.74 -16.22
CA ALA A 149 -0.25 -5.14 -16.42
C ALA A 149 -1.33 -6.07 -15.85
#